data_AF-A0A8J6ABM0-F1
#
_entry.id   AF-A0A8J6ABM0-F1
#
_cell.length_a   1.000
_cell.length_b   1.000
_cell.length_c   1.000
_cell.angle_alpha   90.00
_cell.angle_beta   90.00
_cell.angle_gamma   90.00
#
_symmetry.space_group_name_H-M   'P 1'
#
loop_
_entity.id
_entity.type
_entity.pdbx_description
1 polymer ?
#
loop_
_entity_poly.entity_id
_entity_poly.type
_entity_poly.pdbx_seq_one_letter_code
_entity_poly.pdbx_strand_id
1 'polypeptide(L)'
;ALQATRIFHTGQPSLAPVPPLPEYGGKVRLGLIPEEFFQFLYPKTGVTGPYVLGTGLILYFLSKEIYDAIEMEKSQQALVQKRHYLFDVQRNNIAMALEVTYRDRLHKVYKEVKNRLDYHISVQNMMLRKEQEHMINWVEKHVVQSISAQQEKETIAKCIADLKLLAKKAQAQPVM
;
A
#
# COMPACT_ATOMS: atom_id res chain seq x y z
N ALA A 1 -43.09 -46.33 -51.38
CA ALA A 1 -43.10 -45.91 -49.96
C ALA A 1 -42.05 -44.80 -49.83
N LEU A 2 -42.30 -43.53 -49.55
CA LEU A 2 -43.43 -42.83 -48.92
C LEU A 2 -43.49 -41.39 -49.47
N GLN A 3 -44.70 -40.87 -49.63
CA GLN A 3 -44.99 -39.46 -49.85
C GLN A 3 -44.56 -38.63 -48.62
N ALA A 4 -43.91 -37.50 -48.86
CA ALA A 4 -43.84 -36.40 -47.89
C ALA A 4 -44.74 -35.27 -48.39
N THR A 5 -46.00 -35.32 -47.96
CA THR A 5 -47.04 -34.36 -48.28
C THR A 5 -46.75 -33.03 -47.59
N ARG A 6 -46.29 -32.01 -48.33
CA ARG A 6 -46.28 -30.63 -47.86
C ARG A 6 -47.71 -30.11 -47.95
N ILE A 7 -48.40 -30.10 -46.81
CA ILE A 7 -49.75 -29.59 -46.64
C ILE A 7 -49.68 -28.06 -46.83
N PHE A 8 -49.86 -27.60 -48.07
CA PHE A 8 -50.26 -26.23 -48.31
C PHE A 8 -51.71 -26.10 -47.86
N HIS A 9 -51.92 -25.28 -46.83
CA HIS A 9 -53.24 -24.81 -46.46
C HIS A 9 -53.85 -24.06 -47.66
N THR A 10 -54.69 -24.75 -48.43
CA THR A 10 -55.67 -24.13 -49.31
C THR A 10 -56.82 -23.62 -48.43
N GLY A 11 -56.58 -22.50 -47.74
CA GLY A 11 -57.67 -21.70 -47.19
C GLY A 11 -58.52 -21.18 -48.35
N GLN A 12 -59.84 -21.27 -48.22
CA GLN A 12 -60.80 -20.76 -49.21
C GLN A 12 -60.43 -19.33 -49.65
N PRO A 13 -60.40 -19.02 -50.95
CA PRO A 13 -60.29 -17.63 -51.39
C PRO A 13 -61.56 -16.90 -50.94
N SER A 14 -61.44 -16.06 -49.91
CA SER A 14 -62.42 -15.03 -49.62
C SER A 14 -62.63 -14.22 -50.90
N LEU A 15 -63.80 -14.38 -51.50
CA LEU A 15 -64.21 -13.78 -52.78
C LEU A 15 -64.59 -12.30 -52.61
N ALA A 16 -63.84 -11.55 -51.79
CA ALA A 16 -63.95 -10.10 -51.73
C ALA A 16 -63.07 -9.51 -52.86
N PRO A 17 -63.60 -8.69 -53.77
CA PRO A 17 -62.76 -7.95 -54.70
C PRO A 17 -61.73 -7.16 -53.91
N VAL A 18 -60.45 -7.51 -54.06
CA VAL A 18 -59.37 -6.74 -53.44
C VAL A 18 -59.42 -5.35 -54.07
N PRO A 19 -59.47 -4.25 -53.29
CA PRO A 19 -59.48 -2.93 -53.86
C PRO A 19 -58.28 -2.77 -54.80
N PRO A 20 -58.46 -2.17 -55.99
CA PRO A 20 -57.35 -1.96 -56.91
C PRO A 20 -56.26 -1.16 -56.19
N LEU A 21 -54.99 -1.54 -56.42
CA LEU A 21 -53.86 -0.77 -55.91
C LEU A 21 -53.95 0.65 -56.46
N PRO A 22 -53.72 1.69 -55.64
CA PRO A 22 -53.69 3.06 -56.14
C PRO A 22 -52.66 3.17 -57.28
N GLU A 23 -53.09 3.77 -58.39
CA GLU A 23 -52.27 3.90 -59.61
C GLU A 23 -50.98 4.71 -59.37
N TYR A 24 -50.97 5.59 -58.36
CA TYR A 24 -49.83 6.40 -57.97
C TYR A 24 -49.48 6.19 -56.50
N GLY A 25 -48.21 5.91 -56.23
CA GLY A 25 -47.65 5.94 -54.87
C GLY A 25 -47.57 7.37 -54.32
N GLY A 26 -47.49 7.50 -52.99
CA GLY A 26 -47.30 8.80 -52.34
C GLY A 26 -46.07 9.53 -52.90
N LYS A 27 -46.20 10.83 -53.13
CA LYS A 27 -45.10 11.65 -53.68
C LYS A 27 -43.96 11.70 -52.66
N VAL A 28 -42.73 11.46 -53.10
CA VAL A 28 -41.52 11.48 -52.26
C VAL A 28 -40.54 12.49 -52.83
N ARG A 29 -39.97 13.35 -51.98
CA ARG A 29 -38.85 14.22 -52.35
C ARG A 29 -37.54 13.59 -51.86
N LEU A 30 -36.47 13.78 -52.64
CA LEU A 30 -35.13 13.25 -52.32
C LEU A 30 -35.08 11.70 -52.19
N GLY A 31 -36.07 10.98 -52.72
CA GLY A 31 -36.12 9.51 -52.74
C GLY A 31 -36.45 8.82 -51.41
N LEU A 32 -36.27 9.48 -50.26
CA LEU A 32 -36.50 8.90 -48.92
C LEU A 32 -37.61 9.60 -48.12
N ILE A 33 -37.85 10.89 -48.35
CA ILE A 33 -38.71 11.71 -47.46
C ILE A 33 -40.07 11.96 -48.13
N PRO A 34 -41.19 11.49 -47.55
CA PRO A 34 -42.51 11.66 -48.14
C PRO A 34 -42.92 13.14 -48.18
N GLU A 35 -43.67 13.53 -49.21
CA GLU A 35 -44.19 14.89 -49.40
C GLU A 35 -45.09 15.32 -48.23
N GLU A 36 -45.76 14.37 -47.57
CA GLU A 36 -46.58 14.58 -46.37
C GLU A 36 -45.81 15.31 -45.25
N PHE A 37 -44.52 15.03 -45.10
CA PHE A 37 -43.66 15.71 -44.12
C PHE A 37 -43.40 17.18 -44.49
N PHE A 38 -43.23 17.46 -45.77
CA PHE A 38 -43.07 18.82 -46.27
C PHE A 38 -44.38 19.61 -46.12
N GLN A 39 -45.53 18.99 -46.39
CA GLN A 39 -46.84 19.61 -46.22
C GLN A 39 -47.17 19.92 -44.75
N PHE A 40 -46.79 19.03 -43.83
CA PHE A 40 -46.96 19.27 -42.38
C PHE A 40 -46.22 20.53 -41.91
N LEU A 41 -45.01 20.78 -42.43
CA LEU A 41 -44.17 21.93 -42.07
C LEU A 41 -44.46 23.19 -42.89
N TYR A 42 -45.11 23.04 -44.03
CA TYR A 42 -45.46 24.13 -44.95
C TYR A 42 -46.23 25.29 -44.29
N PRO A 43 -47.31 25.09 -43.50
CA PRO A 43 -48.08 26.19 -42.89
C PRO A 43 -47.31 26.97 -41.82
N LYS A 44 -46.16 26.45 -41.35
CA LYS A 44 -45.35 27.10 -40.30
C LYS A 44 -44.07 27.70 -40.82
N THR A 45 -43.45 27.10 -41.82
CA THR A 45 -42.07 27.40 -42.22
C THR A 45 -41.87 27.51 -43.73
N GLY A 46 -42.94 27.35 -44.52
CA GLY A 46 -42.88 27.37 -45.98
C GLY A 46 -42.07 26.21 -46.57
N VAL A 47 -41.71 26.33 -47.85
CA VAL A 47 -40.99 25.27 -48.59
C VAL A 47 -39.58 25.01 -48.03
N THR A 48 -38.92 26.03 -47.46
CA THR A 48 -37.53 25.97 -47.02
C THR A 48 -37.34 25.32 -45.65
N GLY A 49 -38.37 25.32 -44.79
CA GLY A 49 -38.29 24.79 -43.43
C GLY A 49 -37.75 23.36 -43.31
N PRO A 50 -38.30 22.37 -44.05
CA PRO A 50 -37.81 21.00 -44.01
C PRO A 50 -36.34 20.86 -44.42
N TYR A 51 -35.86 21.69 -45.35
CA TYR A 51 -34.46 21.67 -45.80
C TYR A 51 -33.53 22.25 -44.74
N VAL A 52 -33.92 23.36 -44.09
CA VAL A 52 -33.16 23.95 -42.98
C VAL A 52 -33.13 23.02 -41.76
N LEU A 53 -34.24 22.32 -41.48
CA LEU A 53 -34.28 21.29 -40.45
C LEU A 53 -33.40 20.09 -40.81
N GLY A 54 -33.42 19.64 -42.07
CA GLY A 54 -32.57 18.55 -42.54
C GLY A 54 -31.08 18.88 -42.42
N THR A 55 -30.66 20.04 -42.92
CA THR A 55 -29.26 20.47 -42.80
C THR A 55 -28.86 20.73 -41.35
N GLY A 56 -29.75 21.28 -40.52
CA GLY A 56 -29.52 21.48 -39.09
C GLY A 56 -29.35 20.17 -38.33
N LEU A 57 -30.17 19.15 -38.61
CA LEU A 57 -30.04 17.82 -38.02
C LEU A 57 -28.75 17.13 -38.46
N ILE A 58 -28.40 17.20 -39.75
CA ILE A 58 -27.13 16.65 -40.26
C ILE A 58 -25.95 17.31 -39.57
N LEU A 59 -25.94 18.65 -39.46
CA LEU A 59 -24.88 19.38 -38.78
C LEU A 59 -24.80 19.03 -37.28
N TYR A 60 -25.94 18.85 -36.63
CA TYR A 60 -26.00 18.42 -35.23
C TYR A 60 -25.39 17.02 -35.03
N PHE A 61 -25.79 16.05 -35.86
CA PHE A 61 -25.23 14.69 -35.79
C PHE A 61 -23.73 14.68 -36.06
N LEU A 62 -23.26 15.38 -37.09
CA LEU A 62 -21.83 15.51 -37.39
C LEU A 62 -21.06 16.14 -36.22
N SER A 63 -21.59 17.21 -35.62
CA SER A 63 -20.94 17.87 -34.47
C SER A 63 -20.87 16.95 -33.26
N LYS A 64 -21.93 16.17 -33.02
CA LYS A 64 -21.99 15.20 -31.92
C LYS A 64 -21.00 14.04 -32.12
N GLU A 65 -20.96 13.45 -33.31
CA GLU A 65 -20.02 12.36 -33.62
C GLU A 65 -18.56 12.80 -33.49
N ILE A 66 -18.22 14.01 -33.93
CA ILE A 66 -16.88 14.57 -33.76
C ILE A 66 -16.54 14.74 -32.26
N TYR A 67 -17.49 15.22 -31.45
CA TYR A 67 -17.27 15.36 -30.01
C TYR A 67 -16.99 14.00 -29.35
N ASP A 68 -17.83 13.00 -29.65
CA ASP A 68 -17.70 11.65 -29.09
C ASP A 68 -16.37 10.99 -29.54
N ALA A 69 -15.95 11.22 -30.78
CA ALA A 69 -14.65 10.75 -31.30
C ALA A 69 -13.47 11.40 -30.54
N ILE A 70 -13.51 12.72 -30.30
CA ILE A 70 -12.48 13.43 -29.54
C ILE A 70 -12.42 12.94 -28.09
N GLU A 71 -13.56 12.71 -27.45
CA GLU A 71 -13.62 12.20 -26.08
C GLU A 71 -13.00 10.80 -25.97
N MET A 72 -13.31 9.92 -26.91
CA MET A 72 -12.71 8.60 -27.01
C MET A 72 -11.17 8.70 -27.12
N GLU A 73 -10.65 9.52 -28.04
CA GLU A 73 -9.19 9.70 -28.20
C GLU A 73 -8.54 10.28 -26.94
N LYS A 74 -9.16 11.26 -26.28
CA LYS A 74 -8.66 11.83 -25.02
C LYS A 74 -8.56 10.77 -23.93
N SER A 75 -9.57 9.90 -23.81
CA SER A 75 -9.55 8.81 -22.83
C SER A 75 -8.41 7.83 -23.09
N GLN A 76 -8.14 7.51 -24.37
CA GLN A 76 -7.02 6.66 -24.78
C GLN A 76 -5.67 7.33 -24.51
N GLN A 77 -5.53 8.62 -24.83
CA GLN A 77 -4.32 9.39 -24.53
C GLN A 77 -4.04 9.43 -23.01
N ALA A 78 -5.08 9.61 -22.18
CA ALA A 78 -4.92 9.57 -20.73
C ALA A 78 -4.42 8.19 -20.23
N LEU A 79 -4.85 7.10 -20.85
CA LEU A 79 -4.34 5.75 -20.53
C LEU A 79 -2.89 5.54 -20.97
N VAL A 80 -2.55 6.00 -22.18
CA VAL A 80 -1.17 5.94 -22.70
C VAL A 80 -0.24 6.77 -21.84
N GLN A 81 -0.67 7.98 -21.47
CA GLN A 81 0.05 8.81 -20.51
C GLN A 81 0.25 8.03 -19.21
N LYS A 82 -0.77 7.39 -18.63
CA LYS A 82 -0.58 6.64 -17.37
C LYS A 82 0.45 5.49 -17.42
N ARG A 83 0.83 4.99 -18.60
CA ARG A 83 1.79 3.88 -18.74
C ARG A 83 3.18 4.20 -18.19
N HIS A 84 3.66 5.44 -18.26
CA HIS A 84 5.00 5.78 -17.75
C HIS A 84 5.12 5.59 -16.23
N TYR A 85 4.03 5.83 -15.48
CA TYR A 85 4.03 5.61 -14.03
C TYR A 85 4.36 4.16 -13.65
N LEU A 86 3.88 3.17 -14.42
CA LEU A 86 4.19 1.77 -14.15
C LEU A 86 5.69 1.50 -14.31
N PHE A 87 6.30 2.03 -15.37
CA PHE A 87 7.74 1.89 -15.59
C PHE A 87 8.57 2.62 -14.54
N ASP A 88 8.11 3.78 -14.06
CA ASP A 88 8.78 4.52 -12.99
C ASP A 88 8.75 3.75 -11.67
N VAL A 89 7.60 3.17 -11.32
CA VAL A 89 7.46 2.31 -10.13
C VAL A 89 8.38 1.09 -10.24
N GLN A 90 8.41 0.41 -11.40
CA GLN A 90 9.29 -0.74 -11.62
C GLN A 90 10.77 -0.38 -11.49
N ARG A 91 11.20 0.72 -12.11
CA ARG A 91 12.59 1.22 -12.02
C ARG A 91 12.97 1.55 -10.58
N ASN A 92 12.11 2.26 -9.86
CA ASN A 92 12.35 2.62 -8.47
C ASN A 92 12.38 1.40 -7.54
N ASN A 93 11.51 0.41 -7.76
CA ASN A 93 11.53 -0.84 -6.99
C ASN A 93 12.84 -1.60 -7.15
N ILE A 94 13.36 -1.71 -8.38
CA ILE A 94 14.64 -2.38 -8.64
C ILE A 94 15.79 -1.61 -7.99
N ALA A 95 15.81 -0.29 -8.16
CA ALA A 95 16.83 0.57 -7.53
C ALA A 95 16.83 0.42 -6.00
N MET A 96 15.65 0.42 -5.38
CA MET A 96 15.49 0.24 -3.94
C MET A 96 15.95 -1.14 -3.47
N ALA A 97 15.63 -2.21 -4.20
CA ALA A 97 16.05 -3.57 -3.86
C ALA A 97 17.58 -3.73 -3.90
N LEU A 98 18.24 -3.10 -4.88
CA LEU A 98 19.70 -3.09 -4.97
C LEU A 98 20.32 -2.34 -3.78
N GLU A 99 19.77 -1.17 -3.45
CA GLU A 99 20.16 -0.35 -2.30
C GLU A 99 20.01 -1.09 -0.96
N VAL A 100 18.93 -1.83 -0.77
CA VAL A 100 18.69 -2.65 0.42
C VAL A 100 19.74 -3.76 0.52
N THR A 101 19.98 -4.47 -0.59
CA THR A 101 20.99 -5.54 -0.63
C THR A 101 22.39 -5.02 -0.32
N TYR A 102 22.73 -3.83 -0.83
CA TYR A 102 24.00 -3.18 -0.55
C TYR A 102 24.14 -2.83 0.95
N ARG A 103 23.12 -2.21 1.55
CA ARG A 103 23.10 -1.88 2.98
C ARG A 103 23.20 -3.12 3.86
N ASP A 104 22.49 -4.20 3.51
CA ASP A 104 22.52 -5.45 4.27
C ASP A 104 23.94 -6.05 4.30
N ARG A 105 24.65 -6.05 3.16
CA ARG A 105 26.05 -6.50 3.09
C ARG A 105 26.97 -5.66 3.97
N LEU A 106 26.83 -4.33 3.95
CA LEU A 106 27.60 -3.45 4.83
C LEU A 106 27.30 -3.69 6.31
N HIS A 107 26.02 -3.83 6.65
CA HIS A 107 25.59 -4.12 8.02
C HIS A 107 26.11 -5.45 8.51
N LYS A 108 26.19 -6.48 7.65
CA LYS A 108 26.78 -7.76 7.98
C LYS A 108 28.25 -7.61 8.35
N VAL A 109 29.05 -6.91 7.54
CA VAL A 109 30.47 -6.66 7.85
C VAL A 109 30.62 -5.86 9.14
N TYR A 110 29.83 -4.80 9.32
CA TYR A 110 29.83 -4.00 10.54
C TYR A 110 29.53 -4.86 11.79
N LYS A 111 28.51 -5.71 11.72
CA LYS A 111 28.12 -6.60 12.81
C LYS A 111 29.22 -7.59 13.15
N GLU A 112 29.86 -8.19 12.14
CA GLU A 112 30.98 -9.11 12.37
C GLU A 112 32.16 -8.41 13.07
N VAL A 113 32.56 -7.23 12.61
CA VAL A 113 33.64 -6.46 13.24
C VAL A 113 33.31 -6.09 14.68
N LYS A 114 32.08 -5.61 14.92
CA LYS A 114 31.60 -5.31 16.28
C LYS A 114 31.63 -6.54 17.17
N ASN A 115 31.17 -7.69 16.66
CA ASN A 115 31.12 -8.93 17.43
C ASN A 115 32.53 -9.39 17.87
N ARG A 116 33.55 -9.22 17.02
CA ARG A 116 34.95 -9.50 17.39
C ARG A 116 35.43 -8.60 18.51
N LEU A 117 35.13 -7.30 18.44
CA LEU A 117 35.53 -6.33 19.47
C LEU A 117 34.82 -6.60 20.80
N ASP A 118 33.49 -6.81 20.75
CA ASP A 118 32.69 -7.11 21.92
C ASP A 118 33.16 -8.42 22.59
N TYR A 119 33.58 -9.42 21.78
CA TYR A 119 34.20 -10.64 22.29
C TYR A 119 35.48 -10.35 23.09
N HIS A 120 36.42 -9.57 22.55
CA HIS A 120 37.65 -9.21 23.27
C HIS A 120 37.36 -8.47 24.58
N ILE A 121 36.44 -7.50 24.56
CA ILE A 121 36.03 -6.78 25.77
C ILE A 121 35.41 -7.75 26.78
N SER A 122 34.58 -8.69 26.34
CA SER A 122 33.95 -9.68 27.23
C SER A 122 34.97 -10.59 27.91
N VAL A 123 36.00 -11.03 27.18
CA VAL A 123 37.08 -11.85 27.71
C VAL A 123 37.90 -11.05 28.74
N GLN A 124 38.25 -9.80 28.44
CA GLN A 124 38.96 -8.93 29.38
C GLN A 124 38.14 -8.72 30.66
N ASN A 125 36.84 -8.40 30.54
CA ASN A 125 35.95 -8.24 31.68
C ASN A 125 35.76 -9.53 32.48
N MET A 126 35.85 -10.71 31.85
CA MET A 126 35.82 -11.99 32.55
C MET A 126 37.11 -12.22 33.35
N MET A 127 38.27 -11.97 32.75
CA MET A 127 39.57 -12.14 33.43
C MET A 127 39.69 -11.22 34.64
N LEU A 128 39.36 -9.94 34.48
CA LEU A 128 39.37 -8.97 35.58
C LEU A 128 38.43 -9.38 36.71
N ARG A 129 37.23 -9.89 36.39
CA ARG A 129 36.30 -10.41 37.41
C ARG A 129 36.87 -11.62 38.14
N LYS A 130 37.51 -12.54 37.43
CA LYS A 130 38.13 -13.73 38.05
C LYS A 130 39.31 -13.38 38.94
N GLU A 131 40.14 -12.43 38.53
CA GLU A 131 41.25 -11.90 39.34
C GLU A 131 40.73 -11.23 40.61
N GLN A 132 39.68 -10.41 40.50
CA GLN A 132 39.03 -9.78 41.65
C GLN A 132 38.43 -10.81 42.62
N GLU A 133 37.69 -11.80 42.11
CA GLU A 133 37.14 -12.91 42.92
C GLU A 133 38.26 -13.67 43.65
N HIS A 134 39.35 -14.01 42.94
CA HIS A 134 40.49 -14.70 43.53
C HIS A 134 41.16 -13.86 44.61
N MET A 135 41.37 -12.56 44.36
CA MET A 135 41.96 -11.64 45.32
C MET A 135 41.11 -11.53 46.59
N ILE A 136 39.78 -11.38 46.46
CA ILE A 136 38.86 -11.32 47.60
C ILE A 136 38.94 -12.60 48.43
N ASN A 137 38.83 -13.77 47.78
CA ASN A 137 38.90 -15.06 48.47
C ASN A 137 40.26 -15.29 49.13
N TRP A 138 41.35 -14.83 48.50
CA TRP A 138 42.70 -14.93 49.07
C TRP A 138 42.83 -14.04 50.30
N VAL A 139 42.38 -12.78 50.23
CA VAL A 139 42.41 -11.84 51.36
C VAL A 139 41.56 -12.36 52.51
N GLU A 140 40.33 -12.81 52.24
CA GLU A 140 39.45 -13.39 53.26
C GLU A 140 40.13 -14.56 53.98
N LYS A 141 40.71 -15.50 53.21
CA LYS A 141 41.41 -16.66 53.77
C LYS A 141 42.64 -16.26 54.58
N HIS A 142 43.45 -15.32 54.09
CA HIS A 142 44.65 -14.86 54.79
C HIS A 142 44.32 -14.09 56.07
N VAL A 143 43.25 -13.29 56.06
CA VAL A 143 42.74 -12.56 57.23
C VAL A 143 42.18 -13.53 58.27
N VAL A 144 41.38 -14.53 57.88
CA VAL A 144 40.87 -15.54 58.81
C VAL A 144 42.03 -16.33 59.44
N GLN A 145 43.05 -16.68 58.66
CA GLN A 145 44.23 -17.37 59.15
C GLN A 145 45.04 -16.54 60.16
N SER A 146 45.27 -15.25 59.88
CA SER A 146 46.07 -14.38 60.74
C SER A 146 45.37 -14.04 62.07
N ILE A 147 44.04 -13.97 62.09
CA ILE A 147 43.26 -13.72 63.31
C ILE A 147 43.32 -14.92 64.28
N SER A 148 43.40 -16.16 63.78
CA SER A 148 43.00 -17.38 64.51
C SER A 148 43.89 -17.86 65.68
N ALA A 149 45.04 -17.25 65.99
CA ALA A 149 45.90 -17.76 67.09
C ALA A 149 46.54 -16.69 67.99
N GLN A 150 47.05 -15.59 67.43
CA GLN A 150 47.76 -14.57 68.22
C GLN A 150 46.85 -13.40 68.61
N GLN A 151 45.84 -13.10 67.80
CA GLN A 151 45.08 -11.86 67.90
C GLN A 151 43.91 -11.93 68.89
N GLU A 152 43.36 -13.09 69.22
CA GLU A 152 42.22 -13.19 70.15
C GLU A 152 42.56 -12.60 71.54
N LYS A 153 43.77 -12.87 72.03
CA LYS A 153 44.25 -12.33 73.31
C LYS A 153 44.48 -10.81 73.25
N GLU A 154 45.07 -10.31 72.16
CA GLU A 154 45.28 -8.87 71.95
C GLU A 154 43.95 -8.12 71.74
N THR A 155 42.98 -8.76 71.09
CA THR A 155 41.65 -8.22 70.82
C THR A 155 40.87 -8.11 72.12
N ILE A 156 40.90 -9.14 72.98
CA ILE A 156 40.30 -9.09 74.33
C ILE A 156 40.96 -7.98 75.17
N ALA A 157 42.28 -7.84 75.14
CA ALA A 157 42.98 -6.78 75.86
C ALA A 157 42.58 -5.38 75.36
N LYS A 158 42.41 -5.21 74.04
CA LYS A 158 41.95 -3.96 73.43
C LYS A 158 40.50 -3.65 73.79
N CYS A 159 39.59 -4.63 73.76
CA CYS A 159 38.22 -4.48 74.21
C CYS A 159 38.14 -4.05 75.69
N ILE A 160 38.98 -4.64 76.56
CA ILE A 160 39.08 -4.22 77.97
C ILE A 160 39.59 -2.79 78.08
N ALA A 161 40.57 -2.40 77.26
CA ALA A 161 41.09 -1.03 77.24
C ALA A 161 40.03 -0.02 76.78
N ASP A 162 39.27 -0.33 75.72
CA ASP A 162 38.19 0.50 75.20
C ASP A 162 37.03 0.62 76.22
N LEU A 163 36.67 -0.48 76.89
CA LEU A 163 35.69 -0.47 77.98
C LEU A 163 36.15 0.38 79.17
N LYS A 164 37.43 0.32 79.54
CA LYS A 164 38.01 1.17 80.59
C LYS A 164 38.02 2.64 80.18
N LEU A 165 38.29 2.96 78.91
CA LEU A 165 38.20 4.31 78.37
C LEU A 165 36.77 4.84 78.42
N LEU A 166 35.80 4.04 77.98
CA LEU A 166 34.37 4.39 78.06
C LEU A 166 33.92 4.57 79.52
N ALA A 167 34.36 3.72 80.44
CA ALA A 167 34.05 3.84 81.86
C ALA A 167 34.67 5.10 82.50
N LYS A 168 35.93 5.42 82.18
CA LYS A 168 36.55 6.69 82.58
C LYS A 168 35.78 7.89 82.04
N LYS A 169 35.36 7.84 80.77
CA LYS A 169 34.55 8.89 80.15
C LYS A 169 33.18 9.03 80.83
N ALA A 170 32.57 7.92 81.25
CA ALA A 170 31.31 7.91 81.98
C ALA A 170 31.46 8.44 83.43
N GLN A 171 32.55 8.14 84.12
CA GLN A 171 32.85 8.68 85.46
C GLN A 171 33.25 10.17 85.45
N ALA A 172 33.80 10.65 84.33
CA ALA A 172 34.13 12.06 84.13
C ALA A 172 32.93 12.92 83.66
N GLN A 173 31.78 12.30 83.36
CA GLN A 173 30.53 13.03 83.18
C GLN A 173 29.87 13.24 84.55
N PRO A 174 29.54 14.48 84.96
CA PRO A 174 28.81 14.72 86.18
C PRO A 174 27.40 14.13 86.02
N VAL A 175 27.08 13.12 86.85
CA VAL A 175 25.69 12.79 87.15
C VAL A 175 25.10 14.07 87.77
N MET A 176 24.01 14.59 87.19
CA MET A 176 23.24 15.66 87.83
C MET A 176 22.78 15.25 89.22
#